data_AF-A0A931UF32-F1
#
_entry.id   AF-A0A931UF32-F1
#
_cell.length_a   1.000
_cell.length_b   1.000
_cell.length_c   1.000
_cell.angle_alpha   90.00
_cell.angle_beta   90.00
_cell.angle_gamma   90.00
#
_symmetry.space_group_name_H-M   'P 1'
#
loop_
_entity.id
_entity.type
_entity.pdbx_description
1 polymer ?
#
loop_
_entity_poly.entity_id
_entity_poly.type
_entity_poly.pdbx_seq_one_letter_code
_entity_poly.pdbx_strand_id
1 'polypeptide(L)'
;MVDGNVVVYESAIIGEYLEERYPQLPLMPKDLGLRSRARIWIDFCNSRLQAAGSEVVHGSDPEKAREKLKEHLKTLDRQMAGQTYIAGDYSLADITYIPFFTRQQRYGVPVNDSTPHLKSWMERLLARPAVRSTL
;
A
#
# COMPACT_ATOMS: atom_id res chain seq x y z
N MET A 1 -15.15 4.98 8.78
CA MET A 1 -16.34 4.72 7.94
C MET A 1 -17.55 4.55 8.85
N VAL A 2 -18.70 5.06 8.41
CA VAL A 2 -19.99 4.86 9.08
C VAL A 2 -20.95 4.26 8.04
N ASP A 3 -21.58 3.13 8.35
CA ASP A 3 -22.64 2.49 7.56
C ASP A 3 -23.83 2.20 8.49
N GLY A 4 -24.88 3.02 8.41
CA GLY A 4 -25.99 2.97 9.36
C GLY A 4 -25.52 3.17 10.81
N ASN A 5 -25.69 2.15 11.65
CA ASN A 5 -25.24 2.12 13.04
C ASN A 5 -23.84 1.50 13.22
N VAL A 6 -23.20 1.03 12.15
CA VAL A 6 -21.86 0.42 12.19
C VAL A 6 -20.80 1.50 12.02
N VAL A 7 -19.83 1.52 12.94
CA VAL A 7 -18.65 2.41 12.88
C VAL A 7 -17.39 1.56 12.81
N VAL A 8 -16.62 1.72 11.74
CA VAL A 8 -15.32 1.05 11.54
C VAL A 8 -14.26 2.11 11.31
N TYR A 9 -13.19 2.14 12.11
CA TYR A 9 -12.17 3.19 12.05
C TYR A 9 -10.78 2.71 11.61
N GLU A 10 -10.50 1.42 11.67
CA GLU A 10 -9.23 0.87 11.19
C GLU A 10 -9.24 0.64 9.68
N SER A 11 -8.27 1.21 8.95
CA SER A 11 -8.30 1.29 7.48
C SER A 11 -8.32 -0.09 6.79
N ALA A 12 -7.52 -1.04 7.27
CA ALA A 12 -7.52 -2.41 6.76
C ALA A 12 -8.87 -3.11 7.03
N ILE A 13 -9.47 -2.87 8.19
CA ILE A 13 -10.75 -3.44 8.59
C ILE A 13 -11.92 -2.80 7.83
N ILE A 14 -11.83 -1.50 7.49
CA ILE A 14 -12.75 -0.85 6.55
C ILE A 14 -12.68 -1.56 5.19
N GLY A 15 -11.47 -1.88 4.71
CA GLY A 15 -11.29 -2.63 3.47
C GLY A 15 -11.94 -4.02 3.52
N GLU A 16 -11.75 -4.77 4.60
CA GLU A 16 -12.39 -6.09 4.80
C GLU A 16 -13.91 -5.97 4.88
N TYR A 17 -14.43 -4.99 5.60
CA TYR A 17 -15.87 -4.72 5.68
C TYR A 17 -16.46 -4.46 4.28
N LEU A 18 -15.80 -3.62 3.47
CA LEU A 18 -16.27 -3.29 2.13
C LEU A 18 -16.20 -4.51 1.18
N GLU A 19 -15.19 -5.36 1.30
CA GLU A 19 -15.06 -6.61 0.55
C GLU A 19 -16.25 -7.56 0.85
N GLU A 20 -16.67 -7.66 2.11
CA GLU A 20 -17.82 -8.49 2.50
C GLU A 20 -19.16 -7.84 2.17
N ARG A 21 -19.25 -6.51 2.28
CA ARG A 21 -20.46 -5.73 2.05
C ARG A 21 -20.87 -5.67 0.57
N TYR A 22 -19.90 -5.73 -0.34
CA TYR A 22 -20.08 -5.61 -1.79
C TYR A 22 -19.40 -6.77 -2.56
N PRO A 23 -19.83 -8.02 -2.34
CA PRO A 23 -19.15 -9.21 -2.87
C PRO A 23 -19.17 -9.33 -4.42
N GLN A 24 -19.99 -8.53 -5.09
CA GLN A 24 -20.07 -8.46 -6.56
C GLN A 24 -18.84 -7.79 -7.21
N LEU A 25 -18.07 -7.00 -6.45
CA LEU A 25 -16.82 -6.38 -6.91
C LEU A 25 -15.67 -6.81 -5.98
N PRO A 26 -15.22 -8.09 -6.06
CA PRO A 26 -14.18 -8.59 -5.16
C PRO A 26 -12.84 -7.92 -5.47
N LEU A 27 -12.22 -7.35 -4.44
CA LEU A 27 -10.88 -6.77 -4.46
C LEU A 27 -9.87 -7.66 -3.75
N MET A 28 -10.27 -8.80 -3.21
CA MET A 28 -9.34 -9.80 -2.68
C MET A 28 -9.37 -11.07 -3.54
N PRO A 29 -8.21 -11.72 -3.75
CA PRO A 29 -8.17 -12.98 -4.49
C PRO A 29 -9.09 -14.05 -3.87
N LYS A 30 -9.64 -14.92 -4.72
CA LYS A 30 -10.39 -16.13 -4.31
C LYS A 30 -9.46 -17.27 -3.92
N ASP A 31 -8.33 -17.40 -4.61
CA ASP A 31 -7.29 -18.37 -4.25
C ASP A 31 -6.75 -18.08 -2.85
N LEU A 32 -6.67 -19.12 -2.01
CA LEU A 32 -6.30 -18.99 -0.60
C LEU A 32 -4.85 -18.51 -0.43
N GLY A 33 -3.94 -18.96 -1.30
CA GLY A 33 -2.53 -18.57 -1.27
C GLY A 33 -2.35 -17.10 -1.64
N LEU A 34 -2.96 -16.67 -2.74
CA LEU A 34 -2.95 -15.28 -3.18
C LEU A 34 -3.63 -14.35 -2.17
N ARG A 35 -4.75 -14.78 -1.57
CA ARG A 35 -5.46 -14.02 -0.54
C ARG A 35 -4.60 -13.84 0.72
N SER A 36 -3.87 -14.88 1.11
CA SER A 36 -2.93 -14.82 2.24
C SER A 36 -1.76 -13.88 1.92
N ARG A 37 -1.22 -13.95 0.70
CA ARG A 37 -0.18 -13.04 0.23
C ARG A 37 -0.63 -11.58 0.22
N ALA A 38 -1.86 -11.31 -0.22
CA ALA A 38 -2.46 -9.98 -0.16
C ALA A 38 -2.48 -9.43 1.28
N ARG A 39 -2.94 -10.24 2.25
CA ARG A 39 -2.96 -9.86 3.67
C ARG A 39 -1.57 -9.59 4.25
N ILE A 40 -0.57 -10.40 3.88
CA ILE A 40 0.83 -10.17 4.30
C ILE A 40 1.33 -8.82 3.81
N TRP A 41 1.01 -8.44 2.56
CA TRP A 41 1.45 -7.16 2.01
C TRP A 41 0.65 -5.96 2.52
N ILE A 42 -0.61 -6.15 2.91
CA ILE A 42 -1.38 -5.14 3.66
C ILE A 42 -0.71 -4.91 5.03
N ASP A 43 -0.42 -5.98 5.77
CA ASP A 43 0.27 -5.88 7.06
C ASP A 43 1.65 -5.21 6.91
N PHE A 44 2.46 -5.62 5.93
CA PHE A 44 3.76 -5.01 5.67
C PHE A 44 3.65 -3.49 5.47
N CYS A 45 2.63 -3.04 4.73
CA CYS A 45 2.40 -1.61 4.53
C CYS A 45 2.15 -0.91 5.87
N ASN A 46 1.22 -1.44 6.66
CA ASN A 46 0.76 -0.81 7.89
C ASN A 46 1.82 -0.88 9.00
N SER A 47 2.41 -2.05 9.24
CA SER A 47 3.30 -2.31 10.37
C SER A 47 4.74 -1.87 10.12
N ARG A 48 5.16 -1.75 8.85
CA ARG A 48 6.56 -1.43 8.50
C ARG A 48 6.70 -0.16 7.67
N LEU A 49 6.06 -0.11 6.50
CA LEU A 49 6.26 1.01 5.57
C LEU A 49 5.71 2.32 6.15
N GLN A 50 4.46 2.33 6.61
CA GLN A 50 3.82 3.48 7.22
C GLN A 50 4.47 3.85 8.55
N ALA A 51 4.88 2.87 9.36
CA ALA A 51 5.60 3.12 10.59
C ALA A 51 6.93 3.86 10.33
N ALA A 52 7.73 3.40 9.35
CA ALA A 52 8.96 4.08 8.95
C ALA A 52 8.68 5.48 8.39
N GLY A 53 7.66 5.64 7.53
CA GLY A 53 7.26 6.95 7.01
C GLY A 53 6.79 7.92 8.11
N SER A 54 6.07 7.42 9.10
CA SER A 54 5.63 8.20 10.27
C SER A 54 6.83 8.66 11.10
N GLU A 55 7.80 7.77 11.36
CA GLU A 55 9.02 8.12 12.08
C GLU A 55 9.86 9.16 11.34
N VAL A 56 9.87 9.16 9.99
CA VAL A 56 10.53 10.22 9.23
C VAL A 56 9.90 11.60 9.47
N VAL A 57 8.57 11.66 9.63
CA VAL A 57 7.83 12.95 9.73
C VAL A 57 7.69 13.41 11.18
N HIS A 58 7.55 12.49 12.11
CA HIS A 58 7.16 12.77 13.51
C HIS A 58 8.16 12.23 14.54
N GLY A 59 9.15 11.44 14.11
CA GLY A 59 10.11 10.79 14.98
C GLY A 59 11.25 11.70 15.45
N SER A 60 12.05 11.17 16.39
CA SER A 60 13.21 11.89 16.93
C SER A 60 14.49 11.72 16.11
N ASP A 61 14.55 10.70 15.23
CA ASP A 61 15.70 10.40 14.38
C ASP A 61 15.27 10.14 12.92
N PRO A 62 14.99 11.23 12.15
CA PRO A 62 14.46 11.11 10.80
C PRO A 62 15.46 10.49 9.81
N GLU A 63 16.78 10.66 9.99
CA GLU A 63 17.76 10.07 9.07
C GLU A 63 17.78 8.54 9.17
N LYS A 64 17.80 8.00 10.39
CA LYS A 64 17.71 6.55 10.60
C LYS A 64 16.39 5.99 10.06
N ALA A 65 15.29 6.73 10.23
CA ALA A 65 13.99 6.36 9.68
C ALA A 65 14.00 6.34 8.14
N ARG A 66 14.68 7.29 7.48
CA ARG A 66 14.84 7.29 6.02
C ARG A 66 15.66 6.10 5.51
N GLU A 67 16.71 5.70 6.21
CA GLU A 67 17.46 4.48 5.84
C GLU A 67 16.59 3.23 5.93
N LYS A 68 15.85 3.06 7.02
CA LYS A 68 14.88 1.96 7.16
C LYS A 68 13.81 2.00 6.07
N LEU A 69 13.32 3.19 5.74
CA LEU A 69 12.36 3.36 4.66
C LEU A 69 12.95 2.95 3.31
N LYS A 70 14.19 3.36 3.00
CA LYS A 70 14.90 2.92 1.77
C LYS A 70 15.00 1.39 1.68
N GLU A 71 15.26 0.70 2.78
CA GLU A 71 15.29 -0.77 2.81
C GLU A 71 13.92 -1.40 2.53
N HIS A 72 12.84 -0.82 3.05
CA HIS A 72 11.47 -1.26 2.76
C HIS A 72 11.11 -1.04 1.28
N LEU A 73 11.49 0.10 0.69
CA LEU A 73 11.29 0.36 -0.74
C LEU A 73 12.08 -0.63 -1.62
N LYS A 74 13.34 -0.96 -1.26
CA LYS A 74 14.12 -2.00 -1.94
C LYS A 74 13.49 -3.39 -1.83
N THR A 75 12.82 -3.68 -0.71
CA THR A 75 12.08 -4.94 -0.53
C THR A 75 10.87 -5.00 -1.45
N LEU A 76 10.12 -3.91 -1.55
CA LEU A 76 8.99 -3.79 -2.47
C LEU A 76 9.42 -3.88 -3.94
N ASP A 77 10.55 -3.26 -4.30
CA ASP A 77 11.07 -3.37 -5.67
C ASP A 77 11.36 -4.81 -6.08
N ARG A 78 12.05 -5.57 -5.20
CA ARG A 78 12.29 -7.00 -5.44
C ARG A 78 10.99 -7.80 -5.53
N GLN A 79 10.00 -7.48 -4.69
CA GLN A 79 8.70 -8.14 -4.73
C GLN A 79 7.96 -7.86 -6.05
N MET A 80 8.08 -6.65 -6.58
CA MET A 80 7.41 -6.24 -7.82
C MET A 80 8.11 -6.73 -9.09
N ALA A 81 9.30 -7.32 -8.98
CA ALA A 81 9.99 -7.89 -10.14
C ALA A 81 9.14 -8.97 -10.82
N GLY A 82 8.80 -8.75 -12.10
CA GLY A 82 7.94 -9.64 -12.88
C GLY A 82 6.45 -9.63 -12.50
N GLN A 83 6.00 -8.71 -11.64
CA GLN A 83 4.61 -8.60 -11.19
C GLN A 83 3.94 -7.33 -11.72
N THR A 84 2.66 -7.42 -12.08
CA THR A 84 1.83 -6.24 -12.39
C THR A 84 1.24 -5.61 -11.12
N TYR A 85 0.78 -6.46 -10.19
CA TYR A 85 0.23 -6.08 -8.89
C TYR A 85 0.80 -6.98 -7.79
N ILE A 86 0.83 -6.49 -6.55
CA ILE A 86 1.66 -7.08 -5.49
C ILE A 86 1.22 -8.49 -5.07
N ALA A 87 -0.05 -8.81 -5.27
CA ALA A 87 -0.66 -10.08 -4.88
C ALA A 87 -1.31 -10.85 -6.04
N GLY A 88 -0.96 -10.57 -7.30
CA GLY A 88 -1.53 -11.23 -8.49
C GLY A 88 -2.31 -10.22 -9.31
N ASP A 89 -3.64 -10.28 -9.27
CA ASP A 89 -4.50 -9.24 -9.81
C ASP A 89 -4.59 -8.03 -8.86
N TYR A 90 -5.10 -6.91 -9.37
CA TYR A 90 -5.31 -5.68 -8.59
C TYR A 90 -6.20 -5.96 -7.39
N SER A 91 -5.74 -5.57 -6.20
CA SER A 91 -6.39 -5.95 -4.95
C SER A 91 -6.39 -4.85 -3.89
N LEU A 92 -7.04 -5.10 -2.74
CA LEU A 92 -6.91 -4.24 -1.57
C LEU A 92 -5.45 -4.06 -1.15
N ALA A 93 -4.60 -5.08 -1.36
CA ALA A 93 -3.17 -4.99 -1.05
C ALA A 93 -2.47 -3.91 -1.87
N ASP A 94 -2.87 -3.65 -3.11
CA ASP A 94 -2.33 -2.55 -3.90
C ASP A 94 -2.90 -1.20 -3.44
N ILE A 95 -4.19 -1.17 -3.12
CA ILE A 95 -4.88 0.04 -2.66
C ILE A 95 -4.26 0.60 -1.38
N THR A 96 -3.85 -0.26 -0.46
CA THR A 96 -3.22 0.13 0.82
C THR A 96 -1.98 1.01 0.64
N TYR A 97 -1.26 0.90 -0.47
CA TYR A 97 -0.02 1.66 -0.71
C TYR A 97 -0.27 3.02 -1.36
N ILE A 98 -1.45 3.25 -1.94
CA ILE A 98 -1.77 4.49 -2.67
C ILE A 98 -1.54 5.73 -1.78
N PRO A 99 -2.09 5.82 -0.55
CA PRO A 99 -1.88 7.00 0.29
C PRO A 99 -0.41 7.27 0.65
N PHE A 100 0.41 6.22 0.72
CA PHE A 100 1.84 6.36 0.94
C PHE A 100 2.50 7.02 -0.29
N PHE A 101 2.22 6.51 -1.49
CA PHE A 101 2.80 7.03 -2.74
C PHE A 101 2.36 8.46 -3.07
N THR A 102 1.09 8.82 -2.82
CA THR A 102 0.62 10.20 -3.03
C THR A 102 1.32 11.20 -2.12
N ARG A 103 1.84 10.74 -0.98
CA ARG A 103 2.53 11.57 0.02
C ARG A 103 4.05 11.42 0.00
N GLN A 104 4.62 10.73 -1.00
CA GLN A 104 6.03 10.34 -1.01
C GLN A 104 7.01 11.50 -0.77
N GLN A 105 6.67 12.71 -1.24
CA GLN A 105 7.49 13.91 -1.07
C GLN A 105 7.74 14.26 0.40
N ARG A 106 6.83 13.88 1.30
CA ARG A 106 6.97 14.13 2.76
C ARG A 106 8.12 13.35 3.40
N TYR A 107 8.54 12.24 2.79
CA TYR A 107 9.51 11.34 3.41
C TYR A 107 10.96 11.64 2.99
N GLY A 108 11.18 12.46 1.96
CA GLY A 108 12.54 12.74 1.46
C GLY A 108 13.27 11.50 0.91
N VAL A 109 12.54 10.42 0.62
CA VAL A 109 13.06 9.19 0.00
C VAL A 109 12.24 8.91 -1.26
N PRO A 110 12.68 9.40 -2.43
CA PRO A 110 11.91 9.26 -3.65
C PRO A 110 11.96 7.82 -4.18
N VAL A 111 10.84 7.34 -4.72
CA VAL A 111 10.84 6.18 -5.61
C VAL A 111 11.40 6.64 -6.96
N ASN A 112 12.51 6.04 -7.40
CA ASN A 112 13.24 6.50 -8.59
C ASN A 112 13.80 5.29 -9.38
N ASP A 113 14.70 5.56 -10.32
CA ASP A 113 15.25 4.53 -11.23
C ASP A 113 16.12 3.48 -10.52
N SER A 114 16.49 3.70 -9.25
CA SER A 114 17.13 2.65 -8.42
C SER A 114 16.15 1.58 -7.92
N THR A 115 14.85 1.84 -8.04
CA THR A 115 13.76 0.92 -7.72
C THR A 115 12.77 0.87 -8.90
N PRO A 116 13.17 0.34 -10.06
CA PRO A 116 12.41 0.47 -11.31
C PRO A 116 11.07 -0.30 -11.30
N HIS A 117 10.99 -1.45 -10.64
CA HIS A 117 9.77 -2.24 -10.55
C HIS A 117 8.75 -1.58 -9.63
N LEU A 118 9.22 -1.08 -8.48
CA LEU A 118 8.41 -0.28 -7.56
C LEU A 118 7.93 1.01 -8.23
N LYS A 119 8.80 1.69 -8.99
CA LYS A 119 8.44 2.90 -9.74
C LYS A 119 7.32 2.61 -10.74
N SER A 120 7.45 1.56 -11.55
CA SER A 120 6.42 1.16 -12.52
C SER A 120 5.09 0.82 -11.83
N TRP A 121 5.13 0.13 -10.68
CA TRP A 121 3.94 -0.18 -9.91
C TRP A 121 3.29 1.08 -9.33
N MET A 122 4.06 1.96 -8.71
CA MET A 122 3.59 3.24 -8.18
C MET A 122 2.90 4.07 -9.26
N GLU A 123 3.55 4.27 -10.41
CA GLU A 123 3.01 5.04 -11.53
C GLU A 123 1.70 4.42 -12.04
N ARG A 124 1.63 3.09 -12.16
CA ARG A 124 0.40 2.36 -12.54
C ARG A 124 -0.74 2.61 -11.55
N LEU A 125 -0.48 2.56 -10.25
CA LEU A 125 -1.49 2.80 -9.23
C LEU A 125 -1.99 4.25 -9.26
N LEU A 126 -1.07 5.21 -9.34
CA LEU A 126 -1.40 6.64 -9.35
C LEU A 126 -2.10 7.08 -10.65
N ALA A 127 -1.89 6.37 -11.76
CA ALA A 127 -2.54 6.65 -13.04
C ALA A 127 -4.03 6.22 -13.08
N ARG A 128 -4.50 5.38 -12.15
CA ARG A 128 -5.88 4.87 -12.16
C ARG A 128 -6.89 6.01 -12.02
N PRO A 129 -7.98 6.06 -12.82
CA PRO A 129 -8.95 7.16 -12.76
C PRO A 129 -9.53 7.42 -11.37
N ALA A 130 -9.89 6.36 -10.63
CA ALA A 130 -10.42 6.46 -9.27
C ALA A 130 -9.39 7.00 -8.25
N VAL A 131 -8.10 6.88 -8.54
CA VAL A 131 -7.03 7.44 -7.70
C VAL A 131 -6.78 8.89 -8.08
N ARG A 132 -6.69 9.18 -9.38
CA ARG A 132 -6.49 10.54 -9.90
C ARG A 132 -7.57 11.52 -9.44
N SER A 133 -8.80 11.06 -9.26
CA SER A 133 -9.89 11.90 -8.72
C SER A 133 -9.74 12.26 -7.24
N THR A 134 -8.73 11.72 -6.55
CA THR A 134 -8.47 11.96 -5.11
C THR A 134 -7.17 12.72 -4.83
N LEU A 135 -6.39 13.02 -5.89
CA LEU A 135 -5.13 13.78 -5.82
C LEU A 135 -5.41 15.28 -5.84
#